data_AF-I4GYM6-F1
#
_entry.id   AF-I4GYM6-F1
#
_cell.length_a   1.000
_cell.length_b   1.000
_cell.length_c   1.000
_cell.angle_alpha   90.00
_cell.angle_beta   90.00
_cell.angle_gamma   90.00
#
_symmetry.space_group_name_H-M   'P 1'
#
loop_
_entity.id
_entity.type
_entity.pdbx_description
1 polymer ?
#
loop_
_entity_poly.entity_id
_entity_poly.type
_entity_poly.pdbx_seq_one_letter_code
_entity_poly.pdbx_strand_id
1 'polypeptide(L)' 'MARPYISVELRKLVAERADFLCEYCLISASDRGSGCQVDHIISFKHGGATSADNLCYACMFCNLQKGTDLLNTTQS' A
#
# COMPACT_ATOMS: atom_id res chain seq x y z
N MET A 1 5.35 -17.00 3.22
CA MET A 1 4.14 -16.75 2.40
C MET A 1 4.55 -15.89 1.21
N ALA A 2 4.20 -16.31 -0.01
CA ALA A 2 4.48 -15.52 -1.21
C ALA A 2 3.64 -14.22 -1.20
N ARG A 3 4.21 -13.09 -1.66
CA ARG A 3 3.41 -11.87 -1.87
C ARG A 3 2.36 -12.17 -2.95
N PRO A 4 1.07 -11.84 -2.73
CA PRO A 4 0.07 -11.99 -3.77
C PRO A 4 0.45 -11.13 -4.98
N TYR A 5 0.26 -11.68 -6.17
CA TYR A 5 0.48 -10.95 -7.40
C TYR A 5 -0.61 -9.87 -7.56
N ILE A 6 -0.19 -8.61 -7.66
CA ILE A 6 -1.07 -7.48 -7.98
C ILE A 6 -0.93 -7.21 -9.48
N SER A 7 -2.04 -7.37 -10.21
CA SER A 7 -2.06 -7.19 -11.67
C SER A 7 -1.67 -5.77 -12.07
N VAL A 8 -1.20 -5.60 -13.30
CA VAL A 8 -0.78 -4.29 -13.82
C VAL A 8 -1.97 -3.34 -13.90
N GLU A 9 -3.13 -3.83 -14.31
CA GLU A 9 -4.40 -3.09 -14.37
C GLU A 9 -4.79 -2.59 -12.98
N LEU A 10 -4.71 -3.46 -11.98
CA LEU A 10 -5.05 -3.10 -10.60
C LEU A 10 -4.08 -2.07 -10.04
N ARG A 11 -2.78 -2.16 -10.38
CA ARG A 11 -1.79 -1.16 -9.98
C ARG A 11 -2.06 0.20 -10.62
N LYS A 12 -2.38 0.22 -11.92
CA LYS A 12 -2.72 1.45 -12.65
C LYS A 12 -3.97 2.09 -12.07
N LEU A 13 -5.03 1.31 -11.87
CA LEU A 13 -6.28 1.78 -11.28
C LEU A 13 -6.04 2.47 -9.93
N VAL A 14 -5.26 1.87 -9.03
CA VAL A 14 -4.97 2.43 -7.71
C VAL A 14 -4.12 3.71 -7.82
N ALA A 15 -3.11 3.73 -8.70
CA ALA A 15 -2.26 4.91 -8.90
C ALA A 15 -3.02 6.09 -9.54
N GLU A 16 -3.86 5.81 -10.53
CA GLU A 16 -4.71 6.80 -11.21
C GLU A 16 -5.78 7.35 -10.27
N ARG A 17 -6.45 6.49 -9.48
CA ARG A 17 -7.41 6.92 -8.43
C ARG A 17 -6.78 7.87 -7.42
N ALA A 18 -5.50 7.66 -7.12
CA ALA A 18 -4.76 8.46 -6.16
C ALA A 18 -4.13 9.72 -6.78
N ASP A 19 -4.38 10.03 -8.06
CA ASP A 19 -3.74 11.12 -8.81
C ASP A 19 -2.20 11.09 -8.72
N PHE A 20 -1.62 9.89 -8.63
CA PHE A 20 -0.19 9.68 -8.37
C PHE A 20 0.34 10.34 -7.08
N LEU A 21 -0.55 10.63 -6.12
CA LEU A 21 -0.24 11.12 -4.79
C LEU A 21 -0.27 9.98 -3.78
N CYS A 22 0.62 10.00 -2.79
CA CYS A 22 0.54 9.07 -1.69
C CYS A 22 -0.78 9.28 -0.92
N GLU A 23 -1.65 8.28 -0.83
CA GLU A 23 -2.96 8.38 -0.16
C GLU A 23 -2.85 8.72 1.34
N TYR A 24 -1.69 8.48 1.97
CA TYR A 24 -1.46 8.78 3.39
C TYR A 24 -0.96 10.21 3.65
N CYS A 25 -0.07 10.72 2.81
CA CYS A 25 0.61 12.01 3.06
C CYS A 25 0.38 13.06 1.98
N LEU A 26 -0.35 12.70 0.92
CA LEU A 26 -0.73 13.53 -0.22
C LEU A 26 0.46 14.12 -1.02
N ILE A 27 1.68 13.63 -0.77
CA ILE A 27 2.88 14.02 -1.52
C ILE A 27 2.92 13.23 -2.82
N SER A 28 3.24 13.93 -3.91
CA SER A 28 3.40 13.35 -5.23
C SER A 28 4.46 12.26 -5.26
N ALA A 29 4.21 11.18 -6.01
CA ALA A 29 5.21 10.17 -6.30
C ALA A 29 6.45 10.76 -6.96
N SER A 30 6.31 11.85 -7.72
CA SER A 30 7.42 12.58 -8.35
C SER A 30 8.35 13.25 -7.34
N ASP A 31 7.80 13.71 -6.22
CA ASP A 31 8.56 14.38 -5.15
C ASP A 31 9.22 13.37 -4.20
N ARG A 32 8.89 12.08 -4.33
CA ARG A 32 9.51 10.99 -3.58
C ARG A 32 10.62 10.38 -4.42
N GLY A 33 11.86 10.41 -3.92
CA GLY A 33 13.00 9.81 -4.63
C GLY A 33 12.87 8.31 -4.95
N SER A 34 12.02 7.58 -4.21
CA SER A 34 11.69 6.17 -4.47
C SER A 34 10.30 5.95 -5.10
N GLY A 35 9.57 7.03 -5.39
CA GLY A 35 8.19 6.98 -5.84
C GLY A 35 7.20 6.48 -4.78
N CYS A 36 6.01 6.15 -5.27
CA CYS A 36 4.96 5.49 -4.51
C CYS A 36 4.68 4.11 -5.12
N GLN A 37 4.32 3.16 -4.26
CA GLN A 37 4.02 1.78 -4.62
C GLN A 37 2.62 1.42 -4.16
N VAL A 38 1.99 0.50 -4.89
CA VAL A 38 0.70 -0.06 -4.50
C VAL A 38 0.92 -1.08 -3.39
N ASP A 39 0.32 -0.82 -2.23
CA ASP A 39 0.42 -1.65 -1.03
C ASP A 39 -0.95 -1.93 -0.42
N HIS A 40 -1.03 -2.94 0.44
CA HIS A 40 -2.30 -3.36 1.05
C HIS A 40 -2.62 -2.51 2.28
N ILE A 41 -3.80 -1.91 2.35
CA ILE A 41 -4.31 -1.20 3.53
C ILE A 41 -4.43 -2.14 4.73
N ILE A 42 -5.01 -3.33 4.52
CA ILE A 42 -4.94 -4.45 5.46
C ILE A 42 -3.96 -5.45 4.88
N SER A 43 -2.86 -5.73 5.60
CA SER A 43 -1.83 -6.62 5.06
C SER A 43 -2.40 -8.01 4.78
N PHE A 44 -1.90 -8.67 3.75
CA PHE A 44 -2.28 -10.04 3.40
C PHE A 44 -2.15 -11.01 4.59
N LYS A 45 -1.13 -10.83 5.43
CA LYS A 45 -0.91 -11.63 6.66
C LYS A 45 -2.07 -11.54 7.67
N HIS A 46 -2.83 -10.45 7.66
CA HIS A 46 -4.01 -10.23 8.50
C HIS A 46 -5.33 -10.50 7.75
N GLY A 47 -5.28 -11.23 6.62
CA GLY A 47 -6.48 -11.57 5.84
C GLY A 47 -6.92 -10.50 4.85
N GLY A 48 -6.07 -9.49 4.58
CA GLY A 48 -6.39 -8.47 3.59
C GLY A 48 -6.49 -9.00 2.16
N ALA A 49 -7.60 -8.71 1.49
CA ALA A 49 -7.82 -9.07 0.11
C ALA A 49 -6.93 -8.27 -0.85
N THR A 50 -6.58 -8.85 -2.00
CA THR A 50 -5.92 -8.11 -3.10
C THR A 50 -6.98 -7.55 -4.02
N SER A 51 -7.70 -6.53 -3.55
CA SER A 51 -8.75 -5.82 -4.28
C SER A 51 -8.44 -4.32 -4.31
N ALA A 52 -9.02 -3.59 -5.26
CA ALA A 52 -8.84 -2.14 -5.37
C ALA A 52 -9.20 -1.41 -4.06
N ASP A 53 -10.17 -1.92 -3.31
CA ASP A 53 -10.65 -1.33 -2.04
C ASP A 53 -9.65 -1.49 -0.89
N ASN A 54 -8.82 -2.53 -0.94
CA ASN A 54 -7.81 -2.81 0.08
C ASN A 54 -6.38 -2.50 -0.41
N LEU A 55 -6.24 -1.90 -1.58
CA LEU A 55 -4.96 -1.43 -2.10
C LEU A 55 -4.94 0.09 -2.06
N CYS A 56 -3.78 0.64 -1.71
CA CYS A 56 -3.54 2.07 -1.66
C CYS A 56 -2.24 2.43 -2.37
N TYR A 57 -2.16 3.64 -2.90
CA TYR A 57 -0.92 4.19 -3.44
C TYR A 57 -0.13 4.85 -2.31
N ALA A 58 0.98 4.23 -1.88
CA ALA A 58 1.72 4.65 -0.70
C ALA A 58 3.21 4.86 -0.98
N CYS A 59 3.79 5.92 -0.43
CA CYS A 59 5.25 6.11 -0.46
C CYS A 59 5.93 5.12 0.49
N MET A 60 7.23 4.85 0.25
CA MET A 60 8.02 3.95 1.09
C MET A 60 7.94 4.30 2.58
N PHE A 61 7.97 5.58 2.94
CA PHE A 61 7.95 6.04 4.33
C PHE A 61 6.62 5.72 5.03
N CYS A 62 5.49 6.06 4.41
CA CYS A 62 4.17 5.75 4.94
C CYS A 62 3.92 4.25 4.98
N ASN A 63 4.37 3.52 3.96
CA ASN A 63 4.26 2.07 3.92
C ASN A 63 5.08 1.39 5.04
N LEU A 64 6.29 1.88 5.31
CA LEU A 64 7.13 1.37 6.39
C LEU A 64 6.50 1.62 7.76
N GLN A 65 5.93 2.81 7.96
CA GLN A 65 5.28 3.17 9.22
C GLN A 65 4.04 2.29 9.49
N LYS A 66 3.25 2.03 8.45
CA LYS A 66 2.14 1.08 8.48
C LYS A 66 2.56 -0.34 8.86
N GLY A 67 3.73 -0.80 8.39
CA GLY A 67 4.28 -2.12 8.71
C GLY A 67 4.66 -2.29 10.18
N THR A 68 4.99 -1.19 10.87
CA THR A 68 5.35 -1.17 12.30
C THR A 68 4.12 -1.24 13.20
N ASP A 69 3.00 -0.62 12.82
CA ASP A 69 1.76 -0.60 13.63
C ASP A 69 1.03 -1.96 13.69
N LEU A 70 1.39 -2.91 12.83
CA LEU A 70 0.78 -4.25 12.79
C LEU A 70 1.54 -5.29 13.63
N LEU A 71 2.55 -4.88 14.42
CA LEU A 71 3.26 -5.75 15.36
C LEU A 71 2.50 -6.00 16.68
N ASN A 72 1.21 -5.63 16.77
CA ASN A 72 0.30 -6.17 17.76
C ASN A 72 -0.28 -7.51 17.26
N THR A 73 0.53 -8.56 17.33
CA THR A 73 0.02 -9.91 17.56
C THR A 73 0.70 -10.48 18.80
N THR A 74 0.26 -10.00 19.96
CA THR A 74 0.21 -10.80 21.20
C THR A 74 -1.28 -11.14 21.36
N GLN A 75 -1.78 -12.29 20.89
CA GLN A 75 -1.69 -13.63 21.49
C GLN A 75 -2.02 -13.66 23.00
N SER A 76 -3.07 -14.41 23.32
CA SER A 76 -3.64 -14.81 24.63
C SER A 76 -4.82 -13.98 25.12
#